data_AF-A0A416CEP2-F1
#
_entry.id   AF-A0A416CEP2-F1
#
_cell.length_a   1.000
_cell.length_b   1.000
_cell.length_c   1.000
_cell.angle_alpha   90.00
_cell.angle_beta   90.00
_cell.angle_gamma   90.00
#
_symmetry.space_group_name_H-M   'P 1'
#
loop_
_entity.id
_entity.type
_entity.pdbx_description
1 polymer ?
#
loop_
_entity_poly.entity_id
_entity_poly.type
_entity_poly.pdbx_seq_one_letter_code
_entity_poly.pdbx_strand_id
1 'polypeptide(L)'
;MTEQIVLGPYKGYKAAIYWSAEDKVFLGHVNIEQDYLPIMGYTKKEAEADFYLTIMDYLAFCKRVGKIPEKPIPLIQQDMLFIGQTKNGFSEIKVKRQLQED
;
A
#
# COMPACT_ATOMS: atom_id res chain seq x y z
N MET A 1 -11.87 8.71 14.23
CA MET A 1 -10.77 9.16 13.36
C MET A 1 -9.68 8.11 13.50
N THR A 2 -9.54 7.21 12.54
CA THR A 2 -8.52 6.14 12.59
C THR A 2 -7.17 6.75 12.25
N GLU A 3 -6.23 6.70 13.20
CA GLU A 3 -4.86 7.15 12.96
C GLU A 3 -4.18 6.19 11.97
N GLN A 4 -3.64 6.76 10.89
CA GLN A 4 -2.86 6.03 9.90
C GLN A 4 -1.37 6.17 10.21
N ILE A 5 -0.60 5.12 9.91
CA ILE A 5 0.84 5.07 10.12
C ILE A 5 1.47 4.80 8.77
N VAL A 6 2.51 5.57 8.44
CA VAL A 6 3.26 5.38 7.20
C VAL A 6 4.51 4.54 7.50
N LEU A 7 4.71 3.49 6.71
CA LEU A 7 5.90 2.64 6.72
C LEU A 7 6.83 3.00 5.54
N GLY A 8 8.14 2.96 5.81
CA GLY A 8 9.18 3.23 4.82
C GLY A 8 9.71 4.68 4.83
N PRO A 9 10.44 5.10 3.77
CA PRO A 9 10.66 4.38 2.52
C PRO A 9 11.64 3.20 2.65
N TYR A 10 11.37 2.10 1.95
CA TYR A 10 12.29 0.98 1.77
C TYR A 10 12.42 0.64 0.28
N LYS A 11 13.62 0.76 -0.28
CA LYS A 11 13.87 0.62 -1.73
C LYS A 11 12.93 1.49 -2.60
N GLY A 12 12.52 2.64 -2.07
CA GLY A 12 11.59 3.57 -2.72
C GLY A 12 10.11 3.30 -2.43
N TYR A 13 9.75 2.12 -1.92
CA TYR A 13 8.38 1.75 -1.58
C TYR A 13 7.95 2.32 -0.23
N LYS A 14 6.66 2.67 -0.13
CA LYS A 14 5.99 3.11 1.09
C LYS A 14 4.65 2.40 1.21
N ALA A 15 4.17 2.25 2.44
CA ALA A 15 2.83 1.73 2.72
C ALA A 15 2.15 2.62 3.76
N ALA A 16 0.83 2.73 3.66
CA ALA A 16 0.00 3.30 4.72
C ALA A 16 -0.77 2.16 5.40
N ILE A 17 -0.63 2.05 6.72
CA ILE A 17 -1.34 1.06 7.53
C ILE A 17 -2.30 1.77 8.49
N TYR A 18 -3.39 1.09 8.85
CA TYR A 18 -4.35 1.53 9.86
C TYR A 18 -4.73 0.37 10.76
N TRP A 19 -5.20 0.68 11.97
CA TRP A 19 -5.69 -0.34 12.90
C TRP A 19 -7.14 -0.72 12.58
N SER A 20 -7.39 -2.00 12.28
CA SER A 20 -8.75 -2.58 12.25
C SER A 20 -9.14 -2.97 13.68
N ALA A 21 -10.14 -2.30 14.23
CA ALA A 21 -10.67 -2.64 15.55
C ALA A 21 -11.48 -3.95 15.55
N GLU A 22 -12.08 -4.30 14.39
CA GLU A 22 -12.86 -5.52 14.20
C GLU A 22 -11.96 -6.75 14.21
N ASP A 23 -10.90 -6.72 13.40
CA ASP A 23 -9.96 -7.84 13.25
C ASP A 23 -8.79 -7.80 14.25
N LYS A 24 -8.66 -6.69 14.99
CA LYS A 24 -7.56 -6.41 15.93
C LYS A 24 -6.18 -6.58 15.28
N VAL A 25 -6.02 -6.02 14.09
CA VAL A 25 -4.80 -6.14 13.28
C VAL A 25 -4.55 -4.83 12.55
N PHE A 26 -3.28 -4.48 12.35
CA PHE A 26 -2.88 -3.45 11.40
C PHE A 26 -3.03 -3.97 9.99
N LEU A 27 -3.70 -3.21 9.13
CA LEU A 27 -3.92 -3.52 7.73
C LEU A 27 -3.38 -2.38 6.86
N GLY A 28 -2.83 -2.72 5.70
CA GLY A 28 -2.44 -1.74 4.69
C GLY A 28 -1.95 -2.41 3.42
N HIS A 29 -1.37 -1.64 2.52
CA HIS A 29 -0.73 -2.14 1.32
C HIS A 29 0.38 -1.21 0.85
N VAL A 30 1.32 -1.74 0.08
CA VAL A 30 2.35 -0.95 -0.58
C VAL A 30 1.73 -0.13 -1.72
N ASN A 31 2.13 1.14 -1.83
CA ASN A 31 1.59 2.06 -2.82
C ASN A 31 2.25 1.87 -4.21
N ILE A 32 1.61 1.04 -5.05
CA ILE A 32 1.97 0.73 -6.45
C ILE A 32 0.71 0.61 -7.31
N GLU A 33 0.83 0.51 -8.64
CA GLU A 33 -0.30 0.70 -9.56
C GLU A 33 -1.06 -0.59 -9.94
N GLN A 34 -0.36 -1.70 -10.17
CA GLN A 34 -0.93 -2.91 -10.78
C GLN A 34 -0.98 -4.09 -9.80
N ASP A 35 0.12 -4.40 -9.13
CA ASP A 35 0.17 -5.47 -8.14
C ASP A 35 -0.42 -5.00 -6.80
N TYR A 36 -0.91 -5.96 -6.02
CA TYR A 36 -1.39 -5.71 -4.68
C TYR A 36 -0.49 -6.42 -3.66
N LEU A 37 0.18 -5.64 -2.83
CA LEU A 37 1.11 -6.10 -1.81
C LEU A 37 0.54 -5.78 -0.43
N PRO A 38 -0.25 -6.69 0.18
CA PRO A 38 -0.89 -6.47 1.47
C PRO A 38 0.12 -6.46 2.61
N ILE A 39 -0.14 -5.63 3.61
CA ILE A 39 0.62 -5.57 4.86
C ILE A 39 -0.32 -5.88 6.02
N MET A 40 0.10 -6.80 6.89
CA MET A 40 -0.64 -7.19 8.09
C MET A 40 0.27 -7.37 9.30
N GLY A 41 -0.26 -7.10 10.50
CA GLY A 41 0.43 -7.44 11.75
C GLY A 41 -0.40 -7.09 12.98
N TYR A 42 -0.30 -7.88 14.04
CA TYR A 42 -1.04 -7.61 15.28
C TYR A 42 -0.41 -6.48 16.09
N THR A 43 0.85 -6.18 15.81
CA THR A 43 1.56 -5.02 16.36
C THR A 43 2.13 -4.16 15.23
N LYS A 44 2.43 -2.89 15.53
CA LYS A 44 3.10 -2.00 14.57
C LYS A 44 4.42 -2.60 14.07
N LYS A 45 5.17 -3.25 14.96
CA LYS A 45 6.46 -3.88 14.66
C LYS A 45 6.30 -5.08 13.72
N GLU A 46 5.25 -5.88 13.92
CA GLU A 46 4.92 -6.98 13.02
C GLU A 46 4.52 -6.47 11.64
N ALA A 47 3.67 -5.45 11.56
CA ALA A 47 3.27 -4.85 10.29
C ALA A 47 4.49 -4.22 9.56
N GLU A 48 5.43 -3.63 10.29
CA GLU A 48 6.67 -3.12 9.72
C GLU A 48 7.57 -4.26 9.21
N ALA A 49 7.70 -5.36 9.95
CA ALA A 49 8.45 -6.53 9.50
C ALA A 49 7.82 -7.16 8.24
N ASP A 50 6.50 -7.29 8.23
CA ASP A 50 5.72 -7.80 7.10
C ASP A 50 5.87 -6.89 5.87
N PHE A 51 5.92 -5.57 6.05
CA PHE A 51 6.22 -4.62 4.99
C PHE A 51 7.58 -4.87 4.32
N TYR A 52 8.64 -5.07 5.12
CA TYR A 52 9.96 -5.37 4.57
C TYR A 52 9.98 -6.70 3.83
N LEU A 53 9.36 -7.73 4.43
CA LEU A 53 9.29 -9.08 3.85
C LEU A 53 8.54 -9.07 2.52
N THR A 54 7.36 -8.46 2.48
CA THR A 54 6.53 -8.36 1.28
C THR A 54 7.25 -7.66 0.13
N ILE A 55 8.00 -6.58 0.39
CA ILE A 55 8.82 -5.93 -0.66
C ILE A 55 9.99 -6.82 -1.10
N MET A 56 10.65 -7.49 -0.17
CA MET A 56 11.75 -8.39 -0.50
C MET A 56 11.28 -9.55 -1.38
N ASP A 57 10.16 -10.18 -1.01
CA ASP A 57 9.55 -11.28 -1.74
C ASP A 57 9.03 -10.84 -3.11
N TYR A 58 8.44 -9.64 -3.18
CA TYR A 58 8.03 -9.03 -4.44
C TYR A 58 9.20 -8.85 -5.41
N LEU A 59 10.29 -8.25 -4.96
CA LEU A 59 11.47 -8.02 -5.79
C LEU A 59 12.16 -9.33 -6.20
N ALA A 60 12.19 -10.31 -5.30
CA ALA A 60 12.70 -11.64 -5.60
C ALA A 60 11.83 -12.36 -6.63
N PHE A 61 10.50 -12.27 -6.50
CA PHE A 61 9.54 -12.78 -7.45
C PHE A 61 9.73 -12.15 -8.84
N CYS A 62 9.78 -10.82 -8.92
CA CYS A 62 10.01 -10.09 -10.16
C CYS A 62 11.30 -10.53 -10.86
N LYS A 63 12.41 -10.64 -10.10
CA LYS A 63 13.70 -11.13 -10.62
C LYS A 63 13.60 -12.55 -11.16
N ARG A 64 12.91 -13.45 -10.44
CA ARG A 64 12.77 -14.86 -10.83
C ARG A 64 11.96 -15.04 -12.11
N VAL A 65 10.90 -14.26 -12.29
CA VAL A 65 10.00 -14.38 -13.46
C VAL A 65 10.37 -13.45 -14.62
N GLY A 66 11.42 -12.64 -14.46
CA GLY A 66 11.81 -11.63 -15.45
C GLY A 66 10.85 -10.45 -15.58
N LYS A 67 9.99 -10.22 -14.57
CA LYS A 67 9.09 -9.06 -14.50
C LYS A 67 9.89 -7.85 -14.02
N ILE A 68 9.67 -6.68 -14.63
CA ILE A 68 10.20 -5.42 -14.14
C ILE A 68 9.37 -5.01 -12.91
N PRO A 69 9.98 -4.81 -11.72
CA PRO A 69 9.25 -4.33 -10.55
C PRO A 69 8.58 -2.99 -10.81
N GLU A 70 7.40 -2.81 -10.25
CA GLU A 70 6.64 -1.58 -10.42
C GLU A 70 7.30 -0.36 -9.79
N LYS A 71 7.02 0.80 -10.36
CA LYS A 71 7.52 2.06 -9.83
C LYS A 71 6.77 2.40 -8.54
N PRO A 72 7.46 2.64 -7.42
CA PRO A 72 6.81 3.10 -6.20
C PRO A 72 6.09 4.43 -6.40
N ILE A 73 4.87 4.54 -5.88
CA ILE A 73 4.10 5.78 -5.89
C ILE A 73 4.33 6.52 -4.56
N PRO A 74 4.72 7.80 -4.59
CA PRO A 74 4.83 8.60 -3.37
C PRO A 74 3.44 8.78 -2.75
N LEU A 75 3.33 8.63 -1.42
CA LEU A 75 2.13 9.01 -0.69
C LEU A 75 2.02 10.55 -0.67
N ILE A 76 1.00 11.11 -1.31
CA ILE A 76 0.67 12.55 -1.23
C ILE A 76 -0.47 12.79 -0.23
N GLN A 77 -0.57 14.00 0.32
CA GLN A 77 -1.55 14.37 1.35
C GLN A 77 -3.01 14.07 0.92
N GLN A 78 -3.27 14.08 -0.38
CA GLN A 78 -4.59 13.79 -0.96
C GLN A 78 -4.93 12.28 -0.94
N ASP A 79 -3.93 11.39 -1.01
CA ASP A 79 -4.12 9.93 -0.95
C ASP A 79 -4.58 9.49 0.45
N MET A 80 -4.11 10.18 1.49
CA MET A 80 -4.57 9.98 2.87
C MET A 80 -6.08 10.26 3.02
N LEU A 81 -6.65 11.10 2.15
CA LEU A 81 -8.07 11.47 2.19
C LEU A 81 -8.98 10.42 1.53
N PHE A 82 -8.52 9.78 0.44
CA PHE A 82 -9.31 8.79 -0.31
C PHE A 82 -9.35 7.41 0.34
N ILE A 83 -8.27 7.00 1.02
CA ILE A 83 -8.20 5.68 1.69
C ILE A 83 -9.11 5.62 2.93
N GLY A 84 -9.55 6.77 3.46
CA GLY A 84 -10.37 6.90 4.67
C GLY A 84 -11.89 6.90 4.50
N GLN A 85 -12.44 6.71 3.30
CA GLN A 85 -13.89 6.68 3.07
C GLN A 85 -14.31 5.41 2.32
N THR A 86 -14.64 4.34 3.04
CA THR A 86 -15.55 3.33 2.48
C THR A 86 -16.78 3.22 3.37
N LYS A 87 -17.88 3.80 2.89
CA LYS A 87 -19.22 3.32 3.20
C LYS A 87 -19.72 2.72 1.90
N ASN A 88 -19.72 1.40 1.83
CA ASN A 88 -20.28 0.57 0.76
C ASN A 88 -19.34 0.25 -0.41
N GLY A 89 -18.82 -0.98 -0.37
CA GLY A 89 -18.70 -1.86 -1.53
C GLY A 89 -17.57 -1.59 -2.51
N PHE A 90 -16.94 -2.67 -2.99
CA PHE A 90 -16.14 -2.67 -4.21
C PHE A 90 -16.91 -1.99 -5.34
N SER A 91 -16.46 -0.82 -5.78
CA SER A 91 -16.83 -0.24 -7.07
C SER A 91 -15.57 0.25 -7.76
N GLU A 92 -15.38 -0.26 -8.98
CA GLU A 92 -14.32 0.06 -9.92
C GLU A 92 -13.82 1.51 -9.78
N ILE A 93 -12.57 1.66 -9.35
CA ILE A 93 -11.86 2.93 -9.51
C ILE A 93 -11.61 3.08 -11.01
N LYS A 94 -12.55 3.74 -11.70
CA LYS A 94 -12.26 4.35 -12.99
C LYS A 94 -11.21 5.42 -12.75
N VAL A 95 -9.93 5.02 -12.82
CA VAL A 95 -8.79 5.93 -12.88
C VAL A 95 -8.93 6.70 -14.19
N LYS A 96 -9.71 7.78 -14.17
CA LYS A 96 -9.55 8.83 -15.17
C LYS A 96 -8.23 9.51 -14.84
N ARG A 97 -7.18 8.94 -15.41
CA ARG A 97 -5.89 9.56 -15.66
C ARG A 97 -6.19 10.81 -16.50
N GLN A 98 -6.43 11.94 -15.86
CA GLN A 98 -6.22 13.23 -16.52
C GLN A 98 -4.71 13.38 -16.66
N LEU A 99 -4.22 12.81 -17.76
CA LEU A 99 -3.07 13.35 -18.46
C LEU A 99 -3.38 14.85 -18.64
N GLN A 100 -2.67 15.70 -17.91
CA GLN A 100 -2.43 17.04 -18.41
C GLN A 100 -1.47 16.89 -19.58
N GLU A 101 -2.05 16.73 -20.77
CA GLU A 101 -1.45 17.24 -21.99
C GLU A 101 -2.03 18.63 -22.24
N ASP A 102 -1.12 19.50 -22.71
CA ASP A 102 -1.21 20.92 -23.10
C ASP A 102 -1.17 22.00 -22.00
#